data_AF-A0AAX2J108-F1
#
_entry.id   AF-A0AAX2J108-F1
#
_cell.length_a   1.000
_cell.length_b   1.000
_cell.length_c   1.000
_cell.angle_alpha   90.00
_cell.angle_beta   90.00
_cell.angle_gamma   90.00
#
_symmetry.space_group_name_H-M   'P 1'
#
loop_
_entity.id
_entity.type
_entity.pdbx_description
1 polymer ?
#
loop_
_entity_poly.entity_id
_entity_poly.type
_entity_poly.pdbx_seq_one_letter_code
_entity_poly.pdbx_strand_id
1 'polypeptide(L)'
;MNKKMSFRVRAFVIHLILSFLIAAISAAIVFLLWHPAPLAKAVGVTHIFLLMLGVDATLGPLLTLAVAKEGKKSLKFDLSVIVLVQIAALVYGLHSITVNRPVYMVFDKIRFDLIQAADVSDESLAKAQAPFNTLGWGSPKWVAVQPVKNDEERNQRLTKELQEGISPAMQPHFYTDLNTQWVGINTESQALSDLNKTNPPDVVAAVLQKYPQADTFLPLKAYEVDMTVLLDSKNKQVLGVVDLRPW
;
A
#
# COMPACT_ATOMS: atom_id res chain seq x y z
N MET A 1 10.69 14.12 -48.68
CA MET A 1 11.99 14.49 -48.07
C MET A 1 12.03 13.94 -46.65
N ASN A 2 12.59 12.75 -46.43
CA ASN A 2 12.73 12.17 -45.08
C ASN A 2 13.83 12.94 -44.35
N LYS A 3 13.45 13.91 -43.52
CA LYS A 3 14.41 14.66 -42.69
C LYS A 3 15.00 13.66 -41.71
N LYS A 4 16.25 13.21 -41.93
CA LYS A 4 16.96 12.31 -41.01
C LYS A 4 16.93 12.94 -39.62
N MET A 5 16.34 12.24 -38.66
CA MET A 5 16.32 12.62 -37.25
C MET A 5 17.76 12.82 -36.77
N SER A 6 18.04 13.93 -36.07
CA SER A 6 19.39 14.19 -35.57
C SER A 6 19.78 13.14 -34.52
N PHE A 7 21.07 12.83 -34.42
CA PHE A 7 21.61 11.88 -33.44
C PHE A 7 21.08 12.14 -32.02
N ARG A 8 20.99 13.43 -31.63
CA ARG A 8 20.48 13.86 -30.32
C ARG A 8 19.04 13.44 -30.08
N VAL A 9 18.17 13.70 -31.06
CA VAL A 9 16.74 13.38 -30.96
C VAL A 9 16.54 11.87 -30.97
N ARG A 10 17.34 11.12 -31.75
CA ARG A 10 17.30 9.66 -31.73
C ARG A 10 17.70 9.09 -30.36
N ALA A 11 18.79 9.58 -29.76
CA ALA A 11 19.22 9.17 -28.43
C ALA A 11 18.16 9.48 -27.36
N PHE A 12 17.57 10.68 -27.42
CA PHE A 12 16.45 11.08 -26.57
C PHE A 12 15.25 10.14 -26.69
N VAL A 13 14.78 9.86 -27.91
CA VAL A 13 13.60 9.00 -28.13
C VAL A 13 13.84 7.58 -27.64
N ILE A 14 15.03 7.02 -27.90
CA ILE A 14 15.39 5.68 -27.41
C ILE A 14 15.37 5.66 -25.87
N HIS A 15 16.00 6.64 -25.22
CA HIS A 15 16.00 6.71 -23.76
C HIS A 15 14.58 6.87 -23.22
N LEU A 16 13.78 7.77 -23.80
CA LEU A 16 12.40 7.99 -23.38
C LEU A 16 11.56 6.70 -23.43
N ILE A 17 11.67 5.93 -24.52
CA ILE A 17 10.97 4.64 -24.66
C ILE A 17 11.44 3.66 -23.59
N LEU A 18 12.75 3.55 -23.35
CA LEU A 18 13.30 2.65 -22.33
C LEU A 18 12.84 3.06 -20.91
N SER A 19 12.89 4.35 -20.58
CA SER A 19 12.37 4.85 -19.30
C SER A 19 10.88 4.54 -19.13
N PHE A 20 10.07 4.69 -20.19
CA PHE A 20 8.65 4.38 -20.14
C PHE A 20 8.36 2.88 -19.97
N LEU A 21 9.16 2.02 -20.61
CA LEU A 21 9.05 0.57 -20.41
C LEU A 21 9.37 0.16 -18.97
N ILE A 22 10.46 0.71 -18.41
CA ILE A 22 10.84 0.47 -17.01
C ILE A 22 9.73 0.96 -16.07
N ALA A 23 9.24 2.18 -16.31
CA ALA A 23 8.13 2.75 -15.57
C ALA A 23 6.87 1.89 -15.58
N ALA A 24 6.48 1.35 -16.75
CA ALA A 24 5.31 0.49 -16.87
C ALA A 24 5.47 -0.83 -16.09
N ILE A 25 6.66 -1.44 -16.14
CA ILE A 25 6.98 -2.65 -15.36
C ILE A 25 6.93 -2.34 -13.86
N SER A 26 7.57 -1.24 -13.43
CA SER A 26 7.54 -0.82 -12.03
C SER A 26 6.11 -0.52 -11.56
N ALA A 27 5.28 0.14 -12.38
CA ALA A 27 3.89 0.43 -12.05
C ALA A 27 3.06 -0.86 -11.88
N ALA A 28 3.26 -1.84 -12.76
CA ALA A 28 2.60 -3.13 -12.65
C ALA A 28 2.96 -3.86 -11.35
N ILE A 29 4.25 -3.88 -10.97
CA ILE A 29 4.69 -4.48 -9.71
C ILE A 29 4.07 -3.74 -8.52
N VAL A 30 4.16 -2.41 -8.49
CA VAL A 30 3.70 -1.61 -7.37
C VAL A 30 2.18 -1.69 -7.18
N PHE A 31 1.39 -1.50 -8.24
CA PHE A 31 -0.07 -1.39 -8.11
C PHE A 31 -0.84 -2.69 -8.28
N LEU A 32 -0.23 -3.76 -8.80
CA LEU A 32 -0.91 -5.06 -8.93
C LEU A 32 -0.46 -6.06 -7.87
N LEU A 33 0.80 -6.01 -7.42
CA LEU A 33 1.34 -7.00 -6.48
C LEU A 33 1.44 -6.43 -5.06
N TRP A 34 2.04 -5.26 -4.88
CA TRP A 34 2.33 -4.73 -3.54
C TRP A 34 1.16 -3.91 -2.97
N HIS A 35 0.57 -3.02 -3.76
CA HIS A 35 -0.48 -2.10 -3.33
C HIS A 35 -1.71 -2.18 -4.24
N PRO A 36 -2.44 -3.32 -4.25
CA PRO A 36 -3.65 -3.44 -5.05
C PRO A 36 -4.68 -2.40 -4.64
N ALA A 37 -5.46 -1.88 -5.60
CA ALA A 37 -6.57 -0.97 -5.29
C ALA A 37 -7.61 -1.67 -4.39
N PRO A 38 -8.19 -0.97 -3.39
CA PRO A 38 -8.02 0.45 -3.07
C PRO A 38 -6.86 0.77 -2.11
N LEU A 39 -6.03 -0.21 -1.72
CA LEU A 39 -4.99 -0.04 -0.70
C LEU A 39 -3.92 0.98 -1.11
N ALA A 40 -3.57 1.09 -2.40
CA ALA A 40 -2.65 2.14 -2.87
C ALA A 40 -3.12 3.56 -2.51
N LYS A 41 -4.44 3.79 -2.48
CA LYS A 41 -5.01 5.06 -2.03
C LYS A 41 -4.98 5.16 -0.51
N ALA A 42 -5.32 4.06 0.19
CA ALA A 42 -5.34 3.97 1.65
C ALA A 42 -3.97 4.29 2.30
N VAL A 43 -2.87 3.92 1.63
CA VAL A 43 -1.50 4.20 2.09
C VAL A 43 -0.83 5.38 1.37
N GLY A 44 -1.55 6.03 0.44
CA GLY A 44 -1.04 7.20 -0.27
C GLY A 44 0.07 6.93 -1.31
N VAL A 45 0.50 5.70 -1.57
CA VAL A 45 1.70 5.41 -2.39
C VAL A 45 1.69 5.98 -3.82
N THR A 46 0.51 6.28 -4.35
CA THR A 46 0.35 6.78 -5.72
C THR A 46 1.15 8.07 -5.97
N HIS A 47 1.12 9.03 -5.04
CA HIS A 47 1.83 10.30 -5.23
C HIS A 47 3.36 10.11 -5.20
N ILE A 48 3.86 9.25 -4.30
CA ILE A 48 5.28 8.90 -4.20
C ILE A 48 5.76 8.26 -5.50
N PHE A 49 4.97 7.30 -6.02
CA PHE A 49 5.29 6.63 -7.27
C PHE A 49 5.29 7.58 -8.46
N LEU A 50 4.31 8.48 -8.56
CA LEU A 50 4.25 9.46 -9.66
C LEU A 50 5.42 10.46 -9.62
N LEU A 51 5.85 10.88 -8.42
CA LEU A 51 7.03 11.75 -8.28
C LEU A 51 8.30 11.03 -8.74
N MET A 52 8.52 9.78 -8.31
CA MET A 52 9.63 8.94 -8.77
C MET A 52 9.61 8.79 -10.29
N LEU A 53 8.44 8.47 -10.85
CA LEU A 53 8.25 8.34 -12.29
C LEU A 53 8.54 9.63 -13.05
N GLY A 54 8.12 10.78 -12.51
CA GLY A 54 8.38 12.09 -13.09
C GLY A 54 9.88 12.33 -13.25
N VAL A 55 10.69 11.98 -12.25
CA VAL A 55 12.15 12.10 -12.33
C VAL A 55 12.72 11.17 -13.42
N ASP A 56 12.40 9.88 -13.39
CA ASP A 56 13.06 8.89 -14.26
C ASP A 56 12.58 8.92 -15.71
N ALA A 57 11.29 9.19 -15.94
CA ALA A 57 10.73 9.22 -17.29
C ALA A 57 10.93 10.56 -18.00
N THR A 58 11.29 11.64 -17.28
CA THR A 58 11.48 12.96 -17.89
C THR A 58 12.91 13.47 -17.78
N LEU A 59 13.50 13.50 -16.59
CA LEU A 59 14.79 14.15 -16.36
C LEU A 59 15.92 13.42 -17.08
N GLY A 60 15.97 12.08 -17.02
CA GLY A 60 16.98 11.27 -17.71
C GLY A 60 17.00 11.47 -19.24
N PRO A 61 15.84 11.34 -19.92
CA PRO A 61 15.75 11.66 -21.34
C PRO A 61 16.12 13.12 -21.66
N LEU A 62 15.65 14.10 -20.88
CA LEU A 62 16.00 15.52 -21.11
C LEU A 62 17.50 15.78 -20.97
N LEU A 63 18.14 15.21 -19.95
CA LEU A 63 19.60 15.27 -19.79
C LEU A 63 20.31 14.60 -20.97
N THR A 64 19.80 13.47 -21.44
CA THR A 64 20.32 12.78 -22.63
C THR A 64 20.23 13.65 -23.86
N LEU A 65 19.11 14.36 -24.07
CA LEU A 65 18.94 15.30 -25.17
C LEU A 65 19.95 16.45 -25.08
N ALA A 66 20.22 16.96 -23.87
CA ALA A 66 21.15 18.05 -23.63
C ALA A 66 22.61 17.65 -23.88
N VAL A 67 23.03 16.47 -23.41
CA VAL A 67 24.45 16.04 -23.50
C VAL A 67 24.80 15.33 -24.80
N ALA A 68 23.81 14.72 -25.47
CA ALA A 68 24.04 13.95 -26.70
C ALA A 68 24.70 14.84 -27.76
N LYS A 69 25.84 14.42 -28.29
CA LYS A 69 26.49 15.08 -29.43
C LYS A 69 27.34 14.06 -30.18
N GLU A 70 27.12 13.96 -31.48
CA GLU A 70 27.88 13.06 -32.34
C GLU A 70 29.37 13.40 -32.29
N GLY A 71 30.23 12.38 -32.19
CA GLY A 71 31.69 12.53 -32.07
C GLY A 71 32.21 13.00 -30.70
N LYS A 72 31.35 13.24 -29.70
CA LYS A 72 31.80 13.63 -28.35
C LYS A 72 32.44 12.44 -27.64
N LYS A 73 33.75 12.51 -27.35
CA LYS A 73 34.52 11.44 -26.70
C LYS A 73 33.96 11.03 -25.33
N SER A 74 33.49 12.00 -24.54
CA SER A 74 32.90 11.74 -23.22
C SER A 74 31.47 11.22 -23.26
N LEU A 75 30.83 11.14 -24.43
CA LEU A 75 29.39 10.85 -24.52
C LEU A 75 29.00 9.55 -23.81
N LYS A 76 29.82 8.50 -23.94
CA LYS A 76 29.58 7.22 -23.26
C LYS A 76 29.58 7.40 -21.75
N PHE A 77 30.55 8.13 -21.22
CA PHE A 77 30.63 8.43 -19.79
C PHE A 77 29.43 9.26 -19.32
N ASP A 78 29.08 10.32 -20.07
CA ASP A 78 27.95 11.19 -19.73
C ASP A 78 26.64 10.40 -19.64
N LEU A 79 26.36 9.55 -20.64
CA LEU A 79 25.17 8.71 -20.66
C LEU A 79 25.19 7.64 -19.56
N SER A 80 26.35 7.03 -19.30
CA SER A 80 26.49 6.07 -18.20
C SER A 80 26.19 6.71 -16.84
N VAL A 81 26.68 7.93 -16.59
CA VAL A 81 26.39 8.63 -15.33
C VAL A 81 24.89 8.93 -15.21
N ILE A 82 24.24 9.41 -16.28
CA ILE A 82 22.79 9.65 -16.29
C ILE A 82 22.03 8.37 -15.95
N VAL A 83 22.35 7.26 -16.62
CA VAL A 83 21.67 5.97 -16.41
C VAL A 83 21.93 5.42 -15.00
N LEU A 84 23.15 5.54 -14.47
CA LEU A 84 23.47 5.06 -13.11
C LEU A 84 22.72 5.84 -12.03
N VAL A 85 22.66 7.17 -12.16
CA VAL A 85 21.90 8.02 -11.23
C VAL A 85 20.41 7.68 -11.29
N GLN A 86 19.86 7.47 -12.49
CA GLN A 86 18.46 7.09 -12.68
C GLN A 86 18.15 5.70 -12.09
N ILE A 87 19.03 4.72 -12.27
CA ILE A 87 18.88 3.39 -11.65
C ILE A 87 18.92 3.52 -10.12
N ALA A 88 19.83 4.32 -9.56
CA ALA A 88 19.91 4.53 -8.12
C ALA A 88 18.64 5.20 -7.56
N ALA A 89 18.10 6.19 -8.27
CA ALA A 89 16.85 6.85 -7.90
C ALA A 89 15.65 5.87 -7.93
N LEU A 90 15.54 5.08 -8.99
CA LEU A 90 14.50 4.05 -9.13
C LEU A 90 14.58 3.00 -8.02
N VAL A 91 15.78 2.49 -7.73
CA VAL A 91 16.00 1.49 -6.67
C VAL A 91 15.61 2.05 -5.30
N TYR A 92 16.02 3.29 -5.01
CA TYR A 92 15.66 3.95 -3.76
C TYR A 92 14.14 4.15 -3.63
N GLY A 93 13.49 4.63 -4.70
CA GLY A 93 12.03 4.82 -4.71
C GLY A 93 11.27 3.50 -4.54
N LEU A 94 11.67 2.44 -5.27
CA LEU A 94 11.08 1.10 -5.12
C LEU A 94 11.32 0.50 -3.73
N HIS A 95 12.51 0.69 -3.14
CA HIS A 95 12.78 0.26 -1.77
C HIS A 95 11.83 0.93 -0.78
N SER A 96 11.67 2.26 -0.88
CA SER A 96 10.75 3.02 -0.02
C SER A 96 9.30 2.53 -0.13
N ILE A 97 8.86 2.20 -1.35
CA ILE A 97 7.52 1.64 -1.61
C ILE A 97 7.39 0.21 -1.04
N THR A 98 8.46 -0.57 -1.08
CA THR A 98 8.47 -1.99 -0.67
C THR A 98 8.37 -2.17 0.85
N VAL A 99 9.06 -1.32 1.62
CA VAL A 99 9.02 -1.38 3.09
C VAL A 99 7.69 -0.88 3.66
N ASN A 100 6.99 -0.02 2.92
CA ASN A 100 5.66 0.51 3.28
C ASN A 100 4.50 -0.31 2.69
N ARG A 101 4.74 -1.59 2.35
CA ARG A 101 3.69 -2.43 1.79
C ARG A 101 2.70 -2.92 2.83
N PRO A 102 1.39 -2.91 2.52
CA PRO A 102 0.38 -3.60 3.30
C PRO A 102 0.75 -5.07 3.51
N VAL A 103 0.72 -5.51 4.76
CA VAL A 103 1.01 -6.92 5.13
C VAL A 103 -0.13 -7.55 5.93
N TYR A 104 -0.87 -6.77 6.72
CA TYR A 104 -1.99 -7.28 7.51
C TYR A 104 -3.19 -6.33 7.52
N MET A 105 -4.37 -6.94 7.60
CA MET A 105 -5.65 -6.32 7.91
C MET A 105 -6.05 -6.86 9.29
N VAL A 106 -5.86 -6.07 10.33
CA VAL A 106 -5.93 -6.56 11.72
C VAL A 106 -7.19 -6.04 12.39
N PHE A 107 -8.11 -6.92 12.76
CA PHE A 107 -9.21 -6.55 13.65
C PHE A 107 -8.69 -6.34 15.08
N ASP A 108 -8.84 -5.14 15.62
CA ASP A 108 -8.53 -4.81 17.01
C ASP A 108 -9.71 -4.10 17.67
N LYS A 109 -10.44 -4.87 18.49
CA LYS A 109 -11.62 -4.48 19.28
C LYS A 109 -12.78 -3.93 18.48
N ILE A 110 -12.64 -2.81 17.78
CA ILE A 110 -13.72 -2.00 17.20
C ILE A 110 -13.59 -1.76 15.69
N ARG A 111 -12.42 -2.04 15.10
CA ARG A 111 -12.15 -1.76 13.68
C ARG A 111 -11.04 -2.65 13.14
N PHE A 112 -10.83 -2.57 11.83
CA PHE A 112 -9.61 -3.05 11.21
C PHE A 112 -8.55 -1.95 11.16
N ASP A 113 -7.29 -2.31 11.33
CA ASP A 113 -6.12 -1.49 11.07
C ASP A 113 -5.31 -2.10 9.92
N LEU A 114 -4.97 -1.27 8.93
CA LEU A 114 -4.09 -1.64 7.81
C LEU A 114 -2.63 -1.49 8.25
N ILE A 115 -1.95 -2.61 8.44
CA ILE A 115 -0.56 -2.63 8.91
C ILE A 115 0.39 -2.79 7.74
N GLN A 116 1.40 -1.91 7.66
CA GLN A 116 2.48 -1.97 6.69
C GLN A 116 3.69 -2.71 7.25
N ALA A 117 4.57 -3.20 6.38
CA ALA A 117 5.74 -3.95 6.83
C ALA A 117 6.66 -3.12 7.75
N ALA A 118 6.78 -1.81 7.50
CA ALA A 118 7.56 -0.88 8.32
C ALA A 118 6.97 -0.65 9.74
N ASP A 119 5.68 -0.96 9.95
CA ASP A 119 5.02 -0.82 11.25
C ASP A 119 5.35 -1.98 12.21
N VAL A 120 5.84 -3.10 11.67
CA VAL A 120 6.14 -4.30 12.44
C VAL A 120 7.64 -4.36 12.75
N SER A 121 8.00 -4.20 14.02
CA SER A 121 9.39 -4.32 14.44
C SER A 121 9.88 -5.78 14.37
N ASP A 122 11.17 -5.96 14.06
CA ASP A 122 11.83 -7.27 14.07
C ASP A 122 11.70 -7.98 15.43
N GLU A 123 11.76 -7.22 16.52
CA GLU A 123 11.57 -7.76 17.88
C GLU A 123 10.16 -8.34 18.06
N SER A 124 9.13 -7.62 17.59
CA SER A 124 7.75 -8.08 17.69
C SER A 124 7.50 -9.29 16.79
N LEU A 125 8.09 -9.31 15.60
CA LEU A 125 8.01 -10.41 14.65
C LEU A 125 8.70 -11.67 15.20
N ALA A 126 9.85 -11.52 15.86
CA ALA A 126 10.59 -12.62 16.49
C ALA A 126 9.84 -13.25 17.67
N LYS A 127 8.98 -12.49 18.36
CA LYS A 127 8.11 -12.99 19.43
C LYS A 127 6.86 -13.71 18.90
N ALA A 128 6.52 -13.54 17.64
CA ALA A 128 5.34 -14.13 17.05
C ALA A 128 5.53 -15.61 16.74
N GLN A 129 4.43 -16.36 16.74
CA GLN A 129 4.42 -17.77 16.38
C GLN A 129 4.00 -17.94 14.92
N ALA A 130 4.35 -19.08 14.31
CA ALA A 130 3.85 -19.42 12.99
C ALA A 130 2.30 -19.47 12.98
N PRO A 131 1.63 -18.97 11.94
CA PRO A 131 2.17 -18.46 10.67
C PRO A 131 2.40 -16.93 10.63
N PHE A 132 2.39 -16.24 11.77
CA PHE A 132 2.48 -14.78 11.90
C PHE A 132 3.90 -14.25 12.13
N ASN A 133 4.88 -15.13 12.29
CA ASN A 133 6.31 -14.82 12.46
C ASN A 133 7.04 -14.44 11.16
N THR A 134 6.31 -14.20 10.07
CA THR A 134 6.87 -13.74 8.79
C THR A 134 5.93 -12.74 8.15
N LEU A 135 6.49 -11.83 7.34
CA LEU A 135 5.73 -10.85 6.58
C LEU A 135 5.56 -11.32 5.13
N GLY A 136 4.32 -11.30 4.65
CA GLY A 136 3.99 -11.65 3.27
C GLY A 136 4.51 -10.64 2.24
N TRP A 137 4.55 -11.06 0.98
CA TRP A 137 4.88 -10.21 -0.18
C TRP A 137 3.71 -10.01 -1.14
N GLY A 138 2.61 -10.73 -0.93
CA GLY A 138 1.37 -10.60 -1.71
C GLY A 138 0.32 -9.80 -0.97
N SER A 139 -0.95 -10.14 -1.18
CA SER A 139 -2.07 -9.48 -0.52
C SER A 139 -1.99 -9.56 1.01
N PRO A 140 -2.44 -8.52 1.73
CA PRO A 140 -2.48 -8.53 3.18
C PRO A 140 -3.27 -9.71 3.74
N LYS A 141 -2.76 -10.31 4.82
CA LYS A 141 -3.48 -11.35 5.54
C LYS A 141 -4.50 -10.72 6.48
N TRP A 142 -5.68 -11.32 6.57
CA TRP A 142 -6.70 -10.92 7.54
C TRP A 142 -6.50 -11.67 8.85
N VAL A 143 -6.36 -10.94 9.95
CA VAL A 143 -6.08 -11.49 11.28
C VAL A 143 -6.82 -10.67 12.33
N ALA A 144 -6.81 -11.14 13.58
CA ALA A 144 -7.33 -10.38 14.70
C ALA A 144 -6.34 -10.34 15.86
N VAL A 145 -6.45 -9.33 16.71
CA VAL A 145 -5.74 -9.27 17.98
C VAL A 145 -6.45 -10.16 18.99
N GLN A 146 -5.69 -11.01 19.68
CA GLN A 146 -6.20 -11.84 20.76
C GLN A 146 -6.74 -10.97 21.92
N PRO A 147 -7.87 -11.36 22.54
CA PRO A 147 -8.39 -10.70 23.73
C PRO A 147 -7.33 -10.58 24.82
N VAL A 148 -7.42 -9.52 25.63
CA VAL A 148 -6.56 -9.35 26.80
C VAL A 148 -6.86 -10.43 27.83
N LYS A 149 -5.81 -10.97 28.46
CA LYS A 149 -5.93 -12.02 29.48
C LYS A 149 -6.34 -11.46 30.83
N ASN A 150 -5.88 -10.26 31.15
CA ASN A 150 -6.11 -9.58 32.42
C ASN A 150 -5.90 -8.05 32.30
N ASP A 151 -6.18 -7.33 33.37
CA ASP A 151 -6.07 -5.86 33.40
C ASP A 151 -4.62 -5.36 33.34
N GLU A 152 -3.66 -6.16 33.81
CA GLU A 152 -2.24 -5.83 33.71
C GLU A 152 -1.81 -5.77 32.24
N GLU A 153 -2.12 -6.80 31.46
CA GLU A 153 -1.84 -6.83 30.01
C GLU A 153 -2.58 -5.70 29.28
N ARG A 154 -3.84 -5.43 29.67
CA ARG A 154 -4.60 -4.31 29.10
C ARG A 154 -3.87 -2.99 29.33
N ASN A 155 -3.41 -2.72 30.55
CA ASN A 155 -2.70 -1.49 30.91
C ASN A 155 -1.34 -1.39 30.21
N GLN A 156 -0.60 -2.50 30.09
CA GLN A 156 0.67 -2.54 29.35
C GLN A 156 0.47 -2.21 27.87
N ARG A 157 -0.52 -2.85 27.22
CA ARG A 157 -0.84 -2.59 25.81
C ARG A 157 -1.25 -1.12 25.59
N LEU A 158 -2.11 -0.58 26.44
CA LEU A 158 -2.54 0.83 26.38
C LEU A 158 -1.37 1.80 26.62
N THR A 159 -0.52 1.52 27.61
CA THR A 159 0.64 2.38 27.92
C THR A 159 1.59 2.43 26.73
N LYS A 160 1.87 1.28 26.11
CA LYS A 160 2.72 1.19 24.92
C LYS A 160 2.13 1.95 23.73
N GLU A 161 0.83 1.80 23.48
CA GLU A 161 0.14 2.53 22.41
C GLU A 161 0.19 4.05 22.64
N LEU A 162 -0.03 4.52 23.87
CA LEU A 162 -0.02 5.95 24.20
C LEU A 162 1.37 6.58 24.20
N GLN A 163 2.40 5.85 24.66
CA GLN A 163 3.76 6.38 24.81
C GLN A 163 4.60 6.21 23.55
N GLU A 164 4.47 5.05 22.88
CA GLU A 164 5.32 4.68 21.75
C GLU A 164 4.57 4.75 20.41
N GLY A 165 3.24 4.90 20.43
CA GLY A 165 2.42 4.81 19.23
C GLY A 165 2.27 3.39 18.68
N ILE A 166 2.70 2.37 19.43
CA ILE A 166 2.68 0.97 18.99
C ILE A 166 1.43 0.28 19.50
N SER A 167 0.43 0.15 18.63
CA SER A 167 -0.83 -0.52 18.93
C SER A 167 -0.66 -2.05 19.04
N PRO A 168 -1.61 -2.77 19.64
CA PRO A 168 -1.64 -4.23 19.58
C PRO A 168 -1.72 -4.75 18.14
N ALA A 169 -2.39 -4.02 17.25
CA ALA A 169 -2.48 -4.38 15.84
C ALA A 169 -1.12 -4.38 15.12
N MET A 170 -0.12 -3.61 15.58
CA MET A 170 1.24 -3.63 15.02
C MET A 170 2.12 -4.78 15.57
N GLN A 171 1.55 -5.65 16.41
CA GLN A 171 2.31 -6.63 17.17
C GLN A 171 1.90 -8.08 16.85
N PRO A 172 2.58 -8.78 15.91
CA PRO A 172 2.13 -10.09 15.43
C PRO A 172 2.07 -11.21 16.47
N HIS A 173 2.76 -11.06 17.60
CA HIS A 173 2.65 -12.01 18.72
C HIS A 173 1.28 -11.96 19.43
N PHE A 174 0.45 -10.96 19.15
CA PHE A 174 -0.95 -10.93 19.57
C PHE A 174 -1.91 -11.47 18.49
N TYR A 175 -1.44 -11.84 17.31
CA TYR A 175 -2.32 -12.26 16.24
C TYR A 175 -2.92 -13.64 16.48
N THR A 176 -4.19 -13.76 16.09
CA THR A 176 -4.93 -15.01 16.00
C THR A 176 -5.70 -15.06 14.68
N ASP A 177 -6.21 -16.23 14.33
CA ASP A 177 -7.07 -16.40 13.16
C ASP A 177 -8.32 -15.51 13.31
N LEU A 178 -8.64 -14.73 12.26
CA LEU A 178 -9.79 -13.83 12.23
C LEU A 178 -11.08 -14.56 12.59
N ASN A 179 -11.22 -15.84 12.18
CA ASN A 179 -12.42 -16.62 12.39
C ASN A 179 -12.75 -16.85 13.86
N THR A 180 -11.77 -16.70 14.75
CA THR A 180 -11.97 -16.81 16.20
C THR A 180 -12.63 -15.57 16.81
N GLN A 181 -12.68 -14.44 16.09
CA GLN A 181 -13.15 -13.14 16.61
C GLN A 181 -14.46 -12.64 15.98
N TRP A 182 -15.19 -13.47 15.23
CA TRP A 182 -16.45 -13.06 14.58
C TRP A 182 -17.53 -12.56 15.55
N VAL A 183 -17.53 -13.02 16.80
CA VAL A 183 -18.46 -12.48 17.81
C VAL A 183 -18.18 -10.99 18.05
N GLY A 184 -16.90 -10.61 18.20
CA GLY A 184 -16.50 -9.21 18.36
C GLY A 184 -16.75 -8.40 17.10
N ILE A 185 -16.38 -8.93 15.93
CA ILE A 185 -16.63 -8.30 14.63
C ILE A 185 -18.11 -7.97 14.45
N ASN A 186 -19.00 -8.92 14.71
CA ASN A 186 -20.45 -8.71 14.57
C ASN A 186 -21.01 -7.74 15.62
N THR A 187 -20.43 -7.69 16.81
CA THR A 187 -20.86 -6.76 17.87
C THR A 187 -20.57 -5.32 17.50
N GLU A 188 -19.42 -5.06 16.87
CA GLU A 188 -18.96 -3.71 16.53
C GLU A 188 -19.31 -3.27 15.11
N SER A 189 -19.83 -4.21 14.31
CA SER A 189 -20.27 -3.96 12.93
C SER A 189 -21.38 -2.92 12.87
N GLN A 190 -21.30 -2.04 11.88
CA GLN A 190 -22.25 -0.95 11.64
C GLN A 190 -23.18 -1.26 10.46
N ALA A 191 -24.36 -0.64 10.47
CA ALA A 191 -25.34 -0.80 9.40
C ALA A 191 -24.89 -0.08 8.13
N LEU A 192 -25.00 -0.72 6.95
CA LEU A 192 -24.57 -0.11 5.68
C LEU A 192 -25.19 1.26 5.38
N SER A 193 -26.39 1.54 5.91
CA SER A 193 -27.05 2.85 5.79
C SER A 193 -26.23 3.99 6.39
N ASP A 194 -25.40 3.71 7.40
CA ASP A 194 -24.57 4.72 8.07
C ASP A 194 -23.47 5.26 7.16
N LEU A 195 -23.06 4.53 6.12
CA LEU A 195 -22.11 5.02 5.12
C LEU A 195 -22.61 6.25 4.37
N ASN A 196 -23.93 6.47 4.28
CA ASN A 196 -24.51 7.66 3.66
C ASN A 196 -24.33 8.93 4.50
N LYS A 197 -23.92 8.81 5.77
CA LYS A 197 -23.66 9.98 6.64
C LYS A 197 -22.37 10.71 6.23
N THR A 198 -21.43 9.98 5.64
CA THR A 198 -20.06 10.41 5.38
C THR A 198 -19.68 10.29 3.90
N ASN A 199 -20.56 9.70 3.08
CA ASN A 199 -20.36 9.51 1.65
C ASN A 199 -21.62 9.90 0.87
N PRO A 200 -21.47 10.36 -0.40
CA PRO A 200 -22.61 10.57 -1.29
C PRO A 200 -23.43 9.29 -1.50
N PRO A 201 -24.78 9.32 -1.35
CA PRO A 201 -25.61 8.12 -1.44
C PRO A 201 -25.54 7.37 -2.78
N ASP A 202 -25.35 8.08 -3.88
CA ASP A 202 -25.18 7.51 -5.23
C ASP A 202 -23.89 6.69 -5.33
N VAL A 203 -22.80 7.17 -4.72
CA VAL A 203 -21.52 6.46 -4.65
C VAL A 203 -21.63 5.21 -3.78
N VAL A 204 -22.27 5.31 -2.61
CA VAL A 204 -22.51 4.16 -1.73
C VAL A 204 -23.32 3.08 -2.46
N ALA A 205 -24.42 3.47 -3.12
CA ALA A 205 -25.25 2.53 -3.88
C ALA A 205 -24.47 1.82 -5.00
N ALA A 206 -23.66 2.57 -5.77
CA ALA A 206 -22.85 2.02 -6.85
C ALA A 206 -21.76 1.04 -6.35
N VAL A 207 -21.18 1.30 -5.17
CA VAL A 207 -20.23 0.39 -4.53
C VAL A 207 -20.94 -0.87 -4.04
N LEU A 208 -22.03 -0.73 -3.28
CA LEU A 208 -22.76 -1.87 -2.70
C LEU A 208 -23.39 -2.78 -3.77
N GLN A 209 -23.71 -2.26 -4.95
CA GLN A 209 -24.17 -3.09 -6.09
C GLN A 209 -23.15 -4.17 -6.49
N LYS A 210 -21.84 -3.92 -6.30
CA LYS A 210 -20.77 -4.90 -6.58
C LYS A 210 -20.62 -5.96 -5.48
N TYR A 211 -21.24 -5.73 -4.31
CA TYR A 211 -21.16 -6.57 -3.12
C TYR A 211 -22.56 -6.90 -2.59
N PRO A 212 -23.39 -7.64 -3.35
CA PRO A 212 -24.77 -7.91 -2.98
C PRO A 212 -24.94 -8.72 -1.68
N GLN A 213 -23.88 -9.38 -1.21
CA GLN A 213 -23.86 -10.13 0.04
C GLN A 213 -23.53 -9.28 1.27
N ALA A 214 -23.12 -8.03 1.09
CA ALA A 214 -22.77 -7.16 2.21
C ALA A 214 -24.02 -6.84 3.03
N ASP A 215 -23.94 -7.00 4.36
CA ASP A 215 -25.02 -6.63 5.28
C ASP A 215 -24.56 -5.68 6.40
N THR A 216 -23.28 -5.68 6.73
CA THR A 216 -22.66 -4.72 7.66
C THR A 216 -21.31 -4.24 7.16
N PHE A 217 -20.74 -3.26 7.86
CA PHE A 217 -19.37 -2.84 7.63
C PHE A 217 -18.61 -2.60 8.94
N LEU A 218 -17.28 -2.62 8.84
CA LEU A 218 -16.39 -2.08 9.86
C LEU A 218 -15.44 -1.05 9.23
N PRO A 219 -14.99 -0.06 10.01
CA PRO A 219 -13.96 0.82 9.54
C PRO A 219 -12.61 0.12 9.32
N LEU A 220 -11.84 0.62 8.35
CA LEU A 220 -10.42 0.32 8.17
C LEU A 220 -9.61 1.60 8.40
N LYS A 221 -8.86 1.64 9.50
CA LYS A 221 -7.85 2.68 9.69
C LYS A 221 -6.65 2.44 8.78
N ALA A 222 -6.22 3.46 8.06
CA ALA A 222 -5.05 3.41 7.19
C ALA A 222 -4.16 4.64 7.38
N TYR A 223 -2.97 4.63 6.76
CA TYR A 223 -1.99 5.71 6.93
C TYR A 223 -2.46 7.05 6.33
N GLU A 224 -2.94 7.03 5.08
CA GLU A 224 -3.32 8.25 4.36
C GLU A 224 -4.82 8.51 4.49
N VAL A 225 -5.65 7.48 4.24
CA VAL A 225 -7.10 7.67 4.21
C VAL A 225 -7.89 6.42 4.60
N ASP A 226 -8.75 6.56 5.60
CA ASP A 226 -9.46 5.44 6.25
C ASP A 226 -10.60 4.87 5.41
N MET A 227 -10.56 3.57 5.13
CA MET A 227 -11.47 2.90 4.21
C MET A 227 -12.58 2.14 4.95
N THR A 228 -13.44 1.47 4.20
CA THR A 228 -14.51 0.62 4.74
C THR A 228 -14.24 -0.84 4.41
N VAL A 229 -14.40 -1.73 5.38
CA VAL A 229 -14.44 -3.19 5.19
C VAL A 229 -15.89 -3.64 5.12
N LEU A 230 -16.31 -4.19 3.98
CA LEU A 230 -17.64 -4.77 3.83
C LEU A 230 -17.66 -6.21 4.32
N LEU A 231 -18.73 -6.56 5.03
CA LEU A 231 -18.87 -7.85 5.70
C LEU A 231 -20.17 -8.53 5.29
N ASP A 232 -20.11 -9.84 5.18
CA ASP A 232 -21.26 -10.74 5.28
C ASP A 232 -21.23 -11.33 6.69
N SER A 233 -21.89 -10.65 7.60
CA SER A 233 -21.89 -10.96 9.04
C SER A 233 -22.57 -12.29 9.36
N LYS A 234 -23.49 -12.74 8.50
CA LYS A 234 -24.22 -14.01 8.62
C LYS A 234 -23.33 -15.19 8.27
N ASN A 235 -22.59 -15.10 7.17
CA ASN A 235 -21.68 -16.15 6.72
C ASN A 235 -20.27 -16.03 7.29
N LYS A 236 -20.01 -15.02 8.12
CA LYS A 236 -18.70 -14.77 8.73
C LYS A 236 -17.62 -14.60 7.67
N GLN A 237 -17.88 -13.71 6.71
CA GLN A 237 -16.95 -13.44 5.61
C GLN A 237 -16.64 -11.95 5.47
N VAL A 238 -15.36 -11.68 5.24
CA VAL A 238 -14.91 -10.37 4.78
C VAL A 238 -15.03 -10.35 3.25
N LEU A 239 -15.80 -9.40 2.73
CA LEU A 239 -16.05 -9.30 1.29
C LEU A 239 -14.98 -8.47 0.58
N GLY A 240 -14.40 -7.49 1.29
CA GLY A 240 -13.29 -6.70 0.77
C GLY A 240 -13.25 -5.29 1.36
N VAL A 241 -12.24 -4.55 0.93
CA VAL A 241 -12.05 -3.13 1.25
C VAL A 241 -12.63 -2.28 0.12
N VAL A 242 -13.39 -1.25 0.46
CA VAL A 242 -13.95 -0.30 -0.49
C VAL A 242 -13.55 1.14 -0.15
N ASP A 243 -13.47 1.97 -1.19
CA ASP A 243 -13.15 3.39 -1.12
C ASP A 243 -14.37 4.22 -0.66
N LEU A 244 -14.84 3.93 0.56
CA LEU A 244 -15.88 4.67 1.28
C LEU A 244 -15.35 5.08 2.65
N ARG A 245 -15.72 6.29 3.10
CA ARG A 245 -15.30 6.84 4.40
C ARG A 245 -16.15 6.27 5.53
N PRO A 246 -15.55 5.66 6.56
CA PRO A 246 -16.32 5.04 7.64
C PRO A 246 -16.76 6.01 8.75
N TRP A 247 -16.26 7.26 8.76
CA TRP A 247 -16.59 8.33 9.73
C TRP A 247 -16.40 9.72 9.11
#